data_AF-A0A822AQQ1-F1
#
_entry.id   AF-A0A822AQQ1-F1
#
_cell.length_a   1.000
_cell.length_b   1.000
_cell.length_c   1.000
_cell.angle_alpha   90.00
_cell.angle_beta   90.00
_cell.angle_gamma   90.00
#
_symmetry.space_group_name_H-M   'P 1'
#
loop_
_entity.id
_entity.type
_entity.pdbx_description
1 polymer ?
#
loop_
_entity_poly.entity_id
_entity_poly.type
_entity_poly.pdbx_seq_one_letter_code
_entity_poly.pdbx_strand_id
1 'polypeptide(L)' 'MKQIVFGPSLELTLDRLSDHCKNFLNTCLNKDRNQRSKYEQLLKHPFLQQESESQQMESIFAYFPDTIDRLQQNMNESK' A
#
# COMPACT_ATOMS: atom_id res chain seq x y z
N MET A 1 10.91 -19.01 -16.81
CA MET A 1 11.52 -18.69 -15.50
C MET A 1 10.48 -18.89 -14.42
N LYS A 2 10.71 -19.81 -13.48
CA LYS A 2 9.82 -20.12 -12.35
C LYS A 2 10.51 -19.66 -11.07
N GLN A 3 9.99 -18.62 -10.45
CA GLN A 3 10.10 -18.44 -9.01
C GLN A 3 8.73 -18.01 -8.52
N ILE A 4 7.96 -18.99 -8.05
CA ILE A 4 6.71 -18.77 -7.35
C ILE A 4 7.06 -19.01 -5.89
N VAL A 5 6.96 -17.96 -5.07
CA VAL A 5 7.19 -18.05 -3.63
C VAL A 5 6.19 -19.07 -3.08
N PHE A 6 6.69 -20.25 -2.68
CA PHE A 6 5.90 -21.26 -1.99
C PHE A 6 5.85 -20.88 -0.50
N GLY A 7 4.71 -20.37 -0.08
CA GLY A 7 4.43 -20.01 1.30
C GLY A 7 2.95 -19.67 1.51
N PRO A 8 2.44 -19.64 2.75
CA PRO A 8 1.13 -19.07 3.04
C PRO A 8 1.06 -17.65 2.47
N SER A 9 -0.16 -17.20 2.15
CA SER A 9 -0.32 -15.79 1.75
C SER A 9 0.27 -14.92 2.86
N LEU A 10 0.87 -13.78 2.53
CA LEU A 10 1.25 -12.83 3.58
C LEU A 10 -0.03 -12.51 4.35
N GLU A 11 -0.16 -13.04 5.56
CA GLU A 11 -1.18 -12.60 6.51
C GLU A 11 -0.68 -11.25 7.00
N LEU A 12 -0.88 -10.24 6.14
CA LEU A 12 -0.79 -8.86 6.54
C LEU A 12 -1.68 -8.74 7.79
N THR A 13 -1.23 -7.99 8.79
CA THR A 13 -2.07 -7.61 9.93
C THR A 13 -3.14 -6.62 9.45
N LEU A 14 -4.03 -7.15 8.59
CA LEU A 14 -5.09 -6.45 7.90
C LEU A 14 -6.08 -5.85 8.90
N ASP A 15 -6.07 -6.29 10.15
CA ASP A 15 -6.94 -5.80 11.23
C ASP A 15 -6.89 -4.28 11.39
N ARG A 16 -5.75 -3.64 11.10
CA ARG A 16 -5.58 -2.19 11.20
C ARG A 16 -5.93 -1.43 9.92
N LEU A 17 -6.17 -2.14 8.81
CA LEU A 17 -6.50 -1.51 7.53
C LEU A 17 -8.01 -1.32 7.40
N SER A 18 -8.42 -0.32 6.61
CA SER A 18 -9.82 -0.17 6.23
C SER A 18 -10.26 -1.32 5.33
N ASP A 19 -11.54 -1.69 5.35
CA ASP A 19 -12.06 -2.78 4.53
C ASP A 19 -11.87 -2.55 3.03
N HIS A 20 -11.92 -1.30 2.58
CA HIS A 20 -11.62 -0.89 1.21
C HIS A 20 -10.16 -1.18 0.82
N CYS A 21 -9.22 -0.91 1.73
CA CYS A 21 -7.80 -1.21 1.53
C CYS A 21 -7.55 -2.73 1.52
N LYS A 22 -8.17 -3.48 2.45
CA LYS A 22 -8.08 -4.96 2.48
C LYS A 22 -8.59 -5.57 1.18
N ASN A 23 -9.75 -5.11 0.70
CA ASN A 23 -10.35 -5.58 -0.54
C ASN A 23 -9.42 -5.33 -1.72
N PHE A 24 -8.87 -4.11 -1.82
CA PHE A 24 -7.88 -3.76 -2.85
C PHE A 24 -6.66 -4.68 -2.81
N LEU A 25 -6.03 -4.86 -1.64
CA LEU A 25 -4.85 -5.69 -1.49
C LEU A 25 -5.12 -7.16 -1.83
N ASN A 26 -6.29 -7.69 -1.49
CA ASN A 26 -6.68 -9.06 -1.83
C ASN A 26 -6.76 -9.27 -3.35
N THR A 27 -7.17 -8.27 -4.13
CA THR A 27 -7.16 -8.35 -5.60
C THR A 27 -5.75 -8.34 -6.19
N CYS A 28 -4.85 -7.53 -5.62
CA CYS A 28 -3.44 -7.43 -6.00
C CYS A 28 -2.64 -8.70 -5.67
N LEU A 29 -2.86 -9.26 -4.49
CA LEU A 29 -2.09 -10.36 -3.93
C LEU A 29 -2.68 -11.74 -4.23
N ASN A 30 -3.67 -11.83 -5.12
CA ASN A 30 -4.27 -13.10 -5.52
C ASN A 30 -3.20 -14.05 -6.08
N LYS A 31 -3.11 -15.25 -5.52
CA LYS A 31 -2.15 -16.29 -5.90
C LYS A 31 -2.42 -16.83 -7.30
N ASP A 32 -3.68 -16.92 -7.70
CA ASP A 32 -4.03 -17.30 -9.07
C ASP A 32 -3.81 -16.10 -10.00
N ARG A 33 -2.88 -16.27 -10.94
CA ARG A 33 -2.52 -15.25 -11.93
C ARG A 33 -3.71 -14.81 -12.79
N ASN A 34 -4.65 -15.73 -13.09
CA ASN A 34 -5.79 -15.42 -13.94
C ASN A 34 -6.87 -14.63 -13.19
N GLN A 35 -6.88 -14.73 -11.85
CA GLN A 35 -7.81 -14.01 -10.97
C GLN A 35 -7.22 -12.72 -10.40
N ARG A 36 -5.90 -12.55 -10.48
CA ARG A 36 -5.21 -11.31 -10.08
C ARG A 36 -5.57 -10.16 -11.01
N SER A 37 -6.02 -9.06 -10.43
CA SER A 37 -6.40 -7.88 -11.19
C SER A 37 -5.23 -7.24 -11.93
N LYS A 38 -5.47 -6.79 -13.16
CA LYS A 38 -4.53 -6.00 -13.98
C LYS A 38 -4.66 -4.52 -13.66
N TYR A 39 -3.68 -3.71 -14.08
CA TYR A 39 -3.65 -2.27 -13.83
C TYR A 39 -4.95 -1.54 -14.18
N GLU A 40 -5.53 -1.81 -15.34
CA GLU A 40 -6.80 -1.19 -15.76
C GLU A 40 -7.98 -1.47 -14.81
N GLN A 41 -7.96 -2.62 -14.13
CA GLN A 41 -8.97 -2.99 -13.15
C GLN A 41 -8.65 -2.36 -11.79
N LEU A 42 -7.37 -2.32 -11.41
CA LEU A 42 -6.91 -1.71 -10.17
C LEU A 42 -7.22 -0.20 -10.14
N LEU A 43 -6.96 0.52 -11.23
CA LEU A 43 -7.24 1.96 -11.33
C LEU A 43 -8.73 2.30 -11.24
N LYS A 44 -9.62 1.33 -11.48
CA LYS A 44 -11.07 1.46 -11.33
C LYS A 44 -11.57 1.03 -9.96
N HIS A 45 -10.69 0.57 -9.08
CA HIS A 45 -11.09 0.07 -7.77
C HIS A 45 -11.49 1.25 -6.85
N PRO A 46 -12.59 1.14 -6.08
CA PRO A 46 -13.08 2.22 -5.22
C PRO A 46 -12.03 2.81 -4.28
N PHE A 47 -11.12 1.96 -3.75
CA PHE A 47 -10.00 2.39 -2.92
C PHE A 47 -9.13 3.51 -3.55
N LEU A 48 -8.93 3.48 -4.87
CA LEU A 48 -8.16 4.51 -5.59
C LEU A 48 -9.03 5.66 -6.12
N GLN A 49 -10.36 5.49 -6.11
CA GLN A 49 -11.31 6.51 -6.58
C GLN A 49 -11.90 7.34 -5.45
N GLN A 50 -11.68 6.96 -4.19
CA GLN A 50 -12.42 7.48 -3.04
C GLN A 50 -12.02 8.88 -2.57
N GLU A 51 -10.90 9.44 -3.02
CA GLU A 51 -10.43 10.73 -2.51
C GLU A 51 -10.19 11.70 -3.67
N SER A 52 -10.72 12.92 -3.55
CA SER A 52 -10.36 14.01 -4.44
C SER A 52 -8.86 14.25 -4.36
N GLU A 53 -8.19 14.46 -5.49
CA GLU A 53 -6.73 14.69 -5.58
C GLU A 53 -6.25 15.75 -4.56
N SER A 54 -7.11 16.72 -4.24
CA SER A 54 -6.86 17.80 -3.29
C SER A 54 -6.66 17.33 -1.83
N GLN A 55 -7.41 16.32 -1.36
CA GLN A 55 -7.33 15.88 0.05
C GLN A 55 -6.13 14.97 0.32
N GLN A 56 -5.75 14.15 -0.67
CA GLN A 56 -4.58 13.26 -0.60
C GLN A 56 -3.26 14.05 -0.53
N MET A 57 -3.18 15.13 -1.32
CA MET A 57 -1.96 15.92 -1.46
C MET A 57 -1.57 16.61 -0.14
N GLU A 58 -2.53 17.22 0.56
CA GLU A 58 -2.28 17.90 1.85
C GLU A 58 -1.77 16.95 2.94
N SER A 59 -2.34 15.74 3.04
CA SER A 59 -1.91 14.73 4.01
C SER A 59 -0.47 14.25 3.76
N ILE A 60 -0.08 14.11 2.49
CA ILE A 60 1.28 13.70 2.10
C ILE A 60 2.27 14.81 2.47
N PHE A 61 2.02 16.06 2.07
CA PHE A 61 2.95 17.16 2.37
C PHE A 61 3.11 17.45 3.85
N ALA A 62 2.10 17.20 4.68
CA ALA A 62 2.23 17.32 6.13
C ALA A 62 3.05 16.17 6.75
N TYR A 63 2.88 14.95 6.25
CA TYR A 63 3.51 13.76 6.84
C TYR A 63 4.98 13.56 6.44
N PHE A 64 5.33 13.86 5.19
CA PHE A 64 6.65 13.52 4.64
C PHE A 64 7.81 14.34 5.23
N PRO A 65 7.76 15.69 5.30
CA PRO A 65 8.85 16.49 5.84
C PRO A 65 9.21 16.09 7.28
N ASP A 66 8.21 16.02 8.17
CA ASP A 66 8.38 15.62 9.57
C ASP A 66 9.00 14.23 9.71
N THR A 67 8.63 13.30 8.83
CA THR A 67 9.16 11.93 8.87
C THR A 67 10.61 11.88 8.38
N ILE A 68 10.94 12.60 7.31
CA ILE A 68 12.31 12.68 6.79
C ILE A 68 13.24 13.33 7.80
N ASP A 69 12.81 14.44 8.42
CA ASP A 69 13.61 15.16 9.42
C ASP A 69 13.89 14.28 10.67
N ARG A 70 12.87 13.55 11.15
CA ARG A 70 13.03 12.58 12.25
C ARG A 70 13.99 11.45 11.91
N LEU A 71 13.92 10.92 10.68
CA LEU A 71 14.84 9.87 10.24
C LEU A 71 16.29 10.38 10.18
N GLN A 72 16.49 11.62 9.72
CA GLN A 72 17.81 12.24 9.67
C GLN A 72 18.39 12.50 11.07
N GLN A 73 17.58 12.97 12.02
CA GLN A 73 18.01 13.14 13.43
C GLN A 73 18.45 11.81 14.05
N ASN A 74 17.65 10.74 13.91
CA ASN A 74 18.00 9.42 14.45
C ASN A 74 19.30 8.84 13.87
N MET A 75 19.61 9.15 12.61
CA MET A 75 20.88 8.75 11.99
C MET A 75 22.08 9.58 12.48
N ASN A 76 21.85 10.85 12.83
CA ASN A 76 22.90 11.75 13.32
C ASN A 76 23.23 11.51 14.80
N GLU A 77 22.26 11.03 15.60
CA GLU A 77 22.43 10.69 17.02
C GLU A 77 23.09 9.31 17.25
N SER A 78 23.20 8.47 16.20
CA SER A 78 23.87 7.15 16.27
C SER A 78 25.36 7.18 15.91
N LYS A 79 25.99 8.37 15.83
CA LYS A 79 27.43 8.57 15.60
C LYS A 79 28.08 9.22 16.81
#